data_AF-A0A9W9JSB7-F1
#
_entry.id   AF-A0A9W9JSB7-F1
#
_cell.length_a   1.000
_cell.length_b   1.000
_cell.length_c   1.000
_cell.angle_alpha   90.00
_cell.angle_beta   90.00
_cell.angle_gamma   90.00
#
_symmetry.space_group_name_H-M   'P 1'
#
loop_
_entity.id
_entity.type
_entity.pdbx_description
1 polymer ?
#
loop_
_entity_poly.entity_id
_entity_poly.type
_entity_poly.pdbx_seq_one_letter_code
_entity_poly.pdbx_strand_id
1 'polypeptide(L)'
;MVQVSVRNKQPEGVEFVPNDAKLEDVLFILKRDGGVIVRGLIPEEDVDKANEEVRSRLEEDQPWDGEFFPRETRRAPSLIARSSTYTKTQLMNPLFQAVCAYFLTTRTWFWWGDKRKESVSKPYAMSCTAIQVGPGGKAQPLHRDSFVNHAILPEIEEWDDERDMNRETAIGMMVAGCKVTKENGGTQFIPGSHLWFASIALSH
;
A
#
# COMPACT_ATOMS: atom_id res chain seq x y z
N MET A 1 32.49 -4.79 7.79
CA MET A 1 32.07 -5.30 6.47
C MET A 1 31.50 -6.68 6.69
N VAL A 2 30.17 -6.80 6.76
CA VAL A 2 29.51 -8.10 6.76
C VAL A 2 29.18 -8.38 5.30
N GLN A 3 29.81 -9.41 4.72
CA GLN A 3 29.40 -9.94 3.42
C GLN A 3 27.99 -10.51 3.59
N VAL A 4 27.01 -9.87 2.94
CA VAL A 4 25.64 -10.36 2.89
C VAL A 4 25.59 -11.49 1.87
N SER A 5 25.32 -12.70 2.36
CA SER A 5 25.03 -13.86 1.52
C SER A 5 23.66 -13.66 0.88
N VAL A 6 23.64 -13.16 -0.36
CA VAL A 6 22.43 -13.09 -1.19
C VAL A 6 22.00 -14.52 -1.52
N ARG A 7 21.06 -15.08 -0.76
CA ARG A 7 20.34 -16.29 -1.13
C ARG A 7 18.86 -16.16 -0.76
N ASN A 8 18.15 -15.41 -1.60
CA ASN A 8 16.89 -15.82 -2.20
C ASN A 8 16.82 -15.13 -3.58
N LYS A 9 16.45 -15.87 -4.62
CA LYS A 9 16.28 -15.27 -5.96
C LYS A 9 15.19 -14.21 -5.82
N GLN A 10 15.54 -12.95 -6.04
CA GLN A 10 14.54 -11.89 -6.16
C GLN A 10 13.52 -12.30 -7.25
N PRO A 11 12.23 -11.97 -7.09
CA PRO A 11 11.24 -12.17 -8.14
C PRO A 11 11.74 -11.56 -9.46
N GLU A 12 11.48 -12.22 -10.59
CA GLU A 12 11.99 -11.78 -11.91
C GLU A 12 11.37 -10.44 -12.37
N GLY A 13 10.34 -9.95 -11.67
CA GLY A 13 9.73 -8.65 -11.90
C GLY A 13 8.47 -8.43 -11.07
N VAL A 14 7.70 -7.43 -11.48
CA VAL A 14 6.38 -7.12 -10.91
C VAL A 14 5.34 -8.07 -11.49
N GLU A 15 4.59 -8.73 -10.62
CA GLU A 15 3.49 -9.62 -11.03
C GLU A 15 2.22 -8.86 -11.38
N PHE A 16 1.50 -9.39 -12.38
CA PHE A 16 0.23 -8.84 -12.85
C PHE A 16 -0.85 -9.91 -12.82
N VAL A 17 -2.02 -9.57 -12.29
CA VAL A 17 -3.20 -10.44 -12.27
C VAL A 17 -4.43 -9.71 -12.83
N PRO A 18 -5.42 -10.43 -13.39
CA PRO A 18 -6.69 -9.81 -13.81
C PRO A 18 -7.55 -9.43 -12.59
N ASN A 19 -8.62 -8.65 -12.81
CA ASN A 19 -9.53 -8.19 -11.76
C ASN A 19 -10.40 -9.30 -11.14
N ASP A 20 -10.49 -10.45 -11.79
CA ASP A 20 -11.18 -11.65 -11.32
C ASP A 20 -10.22 -12.69 -10.71
N ALA A 21 -8.95 -12.30 -10.51
CA ALA A 21 -7.98 -13.13 -9.82
C ALA A 21 -8.49 -13.54 -8.44
N LYS A 22 -8.21 -14.79 -8.06
CA LYS A 22 -8.65 -15.31 -6.78
C LYS A 22 -7.86 -14.64 -5.65
N LEU A 23 -8.51 -14.50 -4.50
CA LEU A 23 -7.87 -13.93 -3.31
C LEU A 23 -6.59 -14.70 -2.96
N GLU A 24 -6.61 -16.02 -3.06
CA GLU A 24 -5.47 -16.88 -2.72
C GLU A 24 -4.24 -16.59 -3.59
N ASP A 25 -4.44 -16.31 -4.88
CA ASP A 25 -3.35 -15.97 -5.81
C ASP A 25 -2.76 -14.59 -5.46
N VAL A 26 -3.63 -13.62 -5.14
CA VAL A 26 -3.22 -12.28 -4.71
C VAL A 26 -2.45 -12.33 -3.39
N LEU A 27 -2.92 -13.10 -2.41
CA LEU A 27 -2.24 -13.28 -1.13
C LEU A 27 -0.89 -13.99 -1.31
N PHE A 28 -0.82 -15.02 -2.16
CA PHE A 28 0.43 -15.70 -2.47
C PHE A 28 1.48 -14.74 -3.03
N ILE A 29 1.11 -13.91 -4.01
CA ILE A 29 2.03 -12.92 -4.59
C ILE A 29 2.43 -11.87 -3.56
N LEU A 30 1.49 -11.34 -2.78
CA LEU A 30 1.80 -10.33 -1.75
C LEU A 30 2.78 -10.87 -0.70
N LYS A 31 2.62 -12.12 -0.27
CA LYS A 31 3.55 -12.78 0.66
C LYS A 31 4.95 -12.94 0.07
N ARG A 32 5.06 -13.28 -1.21
CA ARG A 32 6.32 -13.52 -1.92
C ARG A 32 7.03 -12.22 -2.31
N ASP A 33 6.28 -11.23 -2.80
CA ASP A 33 6.80 -10.07 -3.53
C ASP A 33 6.55 -8.73 -2.82
N GLY A 34 5.62 -8.68 -1.86
CA GLY A 34 5.26 -7.45 -1.14
C GLY A 34 4.40 -6.48 -1.95
N GLY A 35 4.07 -6.81 -3.20
CA GLY A 35 3.25 -6.01 -4.09
C GLY A 35 2.75 -6.81 -5.30
N VAL A 36 1.60 -6.41 -5.83
CA VAL A 36 0.99 -7.02 -7.02
C VAL A 36 0.19 -5.96 -7.78
N ILE A 37 0.18 -6.04 -9.11
CA ILE A 37 -0.66 -5.18 -9.94
C ILE A 37 -1.91 -5.94 -10.37
N VAL A 38 -3.09 -5.44 -9.99
CA VAL A 38 -4.38 -5.99 -10.43
C VAL A 38 -4.94 -5.11 -11.56
N ARG A 39 -4.99 -5.65 -12.78
CA ARG A 39 -5.46 -4.90 -13.96
C ARG A 39 -6.98 -4.79 -13.96
N GLY A 40 -7.47 -3.56 -14.16
CA GLY A 40 -8.92 -3.30 -14.27
C GLY A 40 -9.70 -3.56 -12.98
N LEU A 41 -9.03 -3.50 -11.82
CA LEU A 41 -9.67 -3.73 -10.52
C LEU A 41 -10.82 -2.73 -10.27
N ILE A 42 -10.62 -1.49 -10.70
CA ILE A 42 -11.59 -0.41 -10.61
C ILE A 42 -11.97 -0.01 -12.04
N PRO A 43 -13.28 0.06 -12.38
CA PRO A 43 -13.72 0.55 -13.67
C PRO A 43 -13.21 1.97 -13.95
N GLU A 44 -12.83 2.25 -15.20
CA GLU A 44 -12.31 3.57 -15.59
C GLU A 44 -13.33 4.69 -15.30
N GLU A 45 -14.63 4.43 -15.50
CA GLU A 45 -15.70 5.38 -15.20
C GLU A 45 -15.76 5.78 -13.71
N ASP A 46 -15.48 4.85 -12.80
CA ASP A 46 -15.45 5.11 -11.36
C ASP A 46 -14.19 5.87 -10.96
N VAL A 47 -13.06 5.63 -11.65
CA VAL A 47 -11.82 6.40 -11.47
C VAL A 47 -12.02 7.83 -11.95
N ASP A 48 -12.57 8.02 -13.14
CA ASP A 48 -12.82 9.35 -13.73
C ASP A 48 -13.78 10.16 -12.86
N LYS A 49 -14.86 9.54 -12.39
CA LYS A 49 -15.79 10.20 -11.48
C LYS A 49 -15.16 10.54 -10.13
N ALA A 50 -14.35 9.66 -9.55
CA ALA A 50 -13.62 9.97 -8.33
C ALA A 50 -12.62 11.13 -8.54
N ASN A 51 -11.95 11.19 -9.70
CA ASN A 51 -11.06 12.29 -10.08
C ASN A 51 -11.81 13.62 -10.19
N GLU A 52 -13.01 13.62 -10.79
CA GLU A 52 -13.87 14.80 -10.87
C GLU A 52 -14.31 15.29 -9.49
N GLU A 53 -14.76 14.39 -8.62
CA GLU A 53 -15.23 14.70 -7.27
C GLU A 53 -14.15 15.38 -6.39
N VAL A 54 -12.86 15.17 -6.68
CA VAL A 54 -11.75 15.74 -5.90
C VAL A 54 -10.97 16.84 -6.62
N ARG A 55 -11.34 17.15 -7.87
CA ARG A 55 -10.61 18.08 -8.74
C ARG A 55 -10.44 19.46 -8.11
N SER A 56 -11.51 20.05 -7.59
CA SER A 56 -11.46 21.37 -6.96
C SER A 56 -10.44 21.41 -5.82
N ARG A 57 -10.39 20.36 -4.99
CA ARG A 57 -9.43 20.29 -3.89
C ARG A 57 -7.99 20.15 -4.39
N LEU A 58 -7.75 19.42 -5.47
CA LEU A 58 -6.41 19.32 -6.07
C LEU A 58 -5.95 20.67 -6.64
N GLU A 59 -6.84 21.40 -7.31
CA GLU A 59 -6.57 22.71 -7.90
C GLU A 59 -6.28 23.79 -6.82
N GLU A 60 -6.98 23.72 -5.69
CA GLU A 60 -6.77 24.61 -4.55
C GLU A 60 -5.49 24.29 -3.74
N ASP A 61 -4.93 23.07 -3.87
CA ASP A 61 -3.76 22.66 -3.07
C ASP A 61 -2.54 23.53 -3.40
N GLN A 62 -1.84 23.94 -2.34
CA GLN A 62 -0.62 24.70 -2.49
C GLN A 62 0.59 23.76 -2.50
N PRO A 63 1.69 24.17 -3.18
CA PRO A 63 2.93 23.41 -3.14
C PRO A 63 3.34 23.07 -1.70
N TRP A 64 3.83 21.85 -1.50
CA TRP A 64 4.34 21.43 -0.21
C TRP A 64 5.60 22.23 0.15
N ASP A 65 5.64 22.71 1.39
CA ASP A 65 6.80 23.36 1.99
C ASP A 65 7.57 22.33 2.83
N GLY A 66 8.29 21.44 2.16
CA GLY A 66 9.09 20.38 2.77
C GLY A 66 9.67 19.43 1.73
N GLU A 67 10.37 18.39 2.21
CA GLU A 67 11.14 17.50 1.32
C GLU A 67 10.36 16.27 0.81
N PHE A 68 9.25 15.93 1.47
CA PHE A 68 8.54 14.68 1.18
C PHE A 68 7.83 14.69 -0.18
N PHE A 69 7.12 15.78 -0.53
CA PHE A 69 6.45 15.92 -1.82
C PHE A 69 7.18 16.95 -2.70
N PRO A 70 7.42 16.63 -3.99
CA PRO A 70 7.85 17.63 -4.96
C PRO A 70 6.89 18.82 -5.00
N ARG A 71 7.41 20.02 -5.32
CA ARG A 71 6.63 21.26 -5.42
C ARG A 71 5.49 21.17 -6.44
N GLU A 72 5.68 20.34 -7.44
CA GLU A 72 4.75 20.03 -8.54
C GLU A 72 3.61 19.11 -8.10
N THR A 73 3.66 18.58 -6.88
CA THR A 73 2.63 17.68 -6.35
C THR A 73 1.45 18.46 -5.78
N ARG A 74 0.24 18.00 -6.09
CA ARG A 74 -1.02 18.44 -5.51
C ARG A 74 -1.68 17.27 -4.79
N ARG A 75 -2.32 17.55 -3.66
CA ARG A 75 -2.96 16.52 -2.82
C ARG A 75 -4.38 16.90 -2.46
N ALA A 76 -5.24 15.90 -2.46
CA ALA A 76 -6.57 15.98 -1.90
C ALA A 76 -6.72 14.91 -0.79
N PRO A 77 -6.37 15.25 0.46
CA PRO A 77 -6.57 14.34 1.59
C PRO A 77 -8.05 14.22 1.94
N SER A 78 -8.38 13.24 2.77
CA SER A 78 -9.73 12.96 3.26
C SER A 78 -10.69 12.48 2.16
N LEU A 79 -10.24 11.62 1.25
CA LEU A 79 -11.05 11.15 0.11
C LEU A 79 -12.40 10.56 0.53
N ILE A 80 -12.49 9.92 1.72
CA ILE A 80 -13.75 9.39 2.25
C ILE A 80 -14.83 10.47 2.34
N ALA A 81 -14.45 11.69 2.73
CA ALA A 81 -15.37 12.80 2.86
C ALA A 81 -15.60 13.56 1.55
N ARG A 82 -14.78 13.33 0.52
CA ARG A 82 -14.79 14.10 -0.73
C ARG A 82 -15.39 13.36 -1.90
N SER A 83 -15.16 12.05 -1.95
CA SER A 83 -15.57 11.23 -3.07
C SER A 83 -16.35 10.02 -2.57
N SER A 84 -17.67 10.09 -2.79
CA SER A 84 -18.56 8.97 -2.49
C SER A 84 -18.28 7.79 -3.42
N THR A 85 -17.83 8.08 -4.65
CA THR A 85 -17.38 7.08 -5.62
C THR A 85 -16.14 6.39 -5.09
N TYR A 86 -15.06 7.13 -4.76
CA TYR A 86 -13.85 6.61 -4.11
C TYR A 86 -14.15 5.63 -2.97
N THR A 87 -15.03 6.08 -2.07
CA THR A 87 -15.37 5.34 -0.86
C THR A 87 -16.02 4.00 -1.20
N LYS A 88 -16.97 3.99 -2.14
CA LYS A 88 -17.74 2.79 -2.47
C LYS A 88 -16.99 1.81 -3.36
N THR A 89 -16.23 2.31 -4.34
CA THR A 89 -15.66 1.47 -5.40
C THR A 89 -14.21 1.06 -5.15
N GLN A 90 -13.42 1.91 -4.50
CA GLN A 90 -11.99 1.69 -4.24
C GLN A 90 -11.78 1.28 -2.79
N LEU A 91 -12.12 2.15 -1.82
CA LEU A 91 -11.90 1.85 -0.40
C LEU A 91 -12.66 0.59 0.03
N MET A 92 -13.93 0.47 -0.37
CA MET A 92 -14.77 -0.69 -0.07
C MET A 92 -14.69 -1.81 -1.12
N ASN A 93 -13.68 -1.79 -2.01
CA ASN A 93 -13.49 -2.86 -2.98
C ASN A 93 -13.36 -4.24 -2.28
N PRO A 94 -14.14 -5.27 -2.67
CA PRO A 94 -14.16 -6.54 -1.95
C PRO A 94 -12.81 -7.25 -1.87
N LEU A 95 -12.02 -7.23 -2.95
CA LEU A 95 -10.69 -7.84 -2.96
C LEU A 95 -9.75 -7.09 -2.01
N PHE A 96 -9.73 -5.75 -2.07
CA PHE A 96 -8.90 -4.94 -1.18
C PHE A 96 -9.28 -5.12 0.30
N GLN A 97 -10.57 -5.15 0.62
CA GLN A 97 -11.07 -5.39 1.97
C GLN A 97 -10.69 -6.79 2.48
N ALA A 98 -10.75 -7.81 1.61
CA ALA A 98 -10.32 -9.17 1.97
C ALA A 98 -8.81 -9.26 2.23
N VAL A 99 -7.98 -8.62 1.39
CA VAL A 99 -6.53 -8.52 1.60
C VAL A 99 -6.21 -7.79 2.92
N CYS A 100 -6.85 -6.64 3.18
CA CYS A 100 -6.68 -5.93 4.45
C CYS A 100 -7.08 -6.80 5.64
N ALA A 101 -8.24 -7.47 5.57
CA ALA A 101 -8.71 -8.33 6.65
C ALA A 101 -7.75 -9.50 6.90
N TYR A 102 -7.12 -10.04 5.86
CA TYR A 102 -6.14 -11.11 5.97
C TYR A 102 -4.89 -10.65 6.74
N PHE A 103 -4.23 -9.59 6.28
CA PHE A 103 -2.93 -9.18 6.85
C PHE A 103 -3.03 -8.35 8.14
N LEU A 104 -4.15 -7.69 8.41
CA LEU A 104 -4.25 -6.68 9.47
C LEU A 104 -5.25 -7.02 10.58
N THR A 105 -5.98 -8.14 10.48
CA THR A 105 -6.87 -8.55 11.58
C THR A 105 -6.05 -9.15 12.71
N THR A 106 -5.96 -8.43 13.82
CA THR A 106 -5.24 -8.89 15.01
C THR A 106 -6.20 -9.59 15.98
N ARG A 107 -5.68 -10.63 16.65
CA ARG A 107 -6.42 -11.40 17.65
C ARG A 107 -5.59 -11.50 18.91
N THR A 108 -6.18 -11.14 20.05
CA THR A 108 -5.52 -11.25 21.35
C THR A 108 -6.46 -11.89 22.36
N TRP A 109 -5.88 -12.53 23.37
CA TRP A 109 -6.63 -13.08 24.49
C TRP A 109 -6.51 -12.15 25.68
N PHE A 110 -7.64 -11.91 26.35
CA PHE A 110 -7.66 -11.13 27.59
C PHE A 110 -8.55 -11.82 28.62
N TRP A 111 -8.35 -11.47 29.89
CA TRP A 111 -9.16 -11.96 31.00
C TRP A 111 -10.22 -10.92 31.37
N TRP A 112 -11.47 -11.38 31.50
CA TRP A 112 -12.59 -10.62 32.03
C TRP A 112 -13.07 -11.31 33.31
N GLY A 113 -12.43 -10.97 34.43
CA GLY A 113 -12.56 -11.72 35.67
C GLY A 113 -11.95 -13.11 35.52
N ASP A 114 -12.76 -14.14 35.75
CA ASP A 114 -12.41 -15.56 35.61
C ASP A 114 -12.60 -16.11 34.18
N LYS A 115 -13.10 -15.28 33.24
CA LYS A 115 -13.35 -15.69 31.85
C LYS A 115 -12.24 -15.25 30.92
N ARG A 116 -11.66 -16.20 30.20
CA ARG A 116 -10.78 -15.92 29.06
C ARG A 116 -11.64 -15.59 27.83
N LYS A 117 -11.40 -14.43 27.22
CA LYS A 117 -12.12 -13.94 26.02
C LYS A 117 -11.14 -13.59 24.91
N GLU A 118 -11.57 -13.80 23.67
CA GLU A 118 -10.85 -13.32 22.50
C GLU A 118 -11.29 -11.90 22.16
N SER A 119 -10.33 -11.05 21.86
CA SER A 119 -10.52 -9.73 21.25
C SER A 119 -10.06 -9.81 19.80
N VAL A 120 -10.90 -9.35 18.88
CA VAL A 120 -10.60 -9.32 17.44
C VAL A 120 -10.68 -7.86 16.98
N SER A 121 -9.57 -7.32 16.45
CA SER A 121 -9.56 -6.00 15.83
C SER A 121 -9.43 -6.13 14.33
N LYS A 122 -10.45 -5.68 13.60
CA LYS A 122 -10.40 -5.54 12.14
C LYS A 122 -9.60 -4.28 11.76
N PRO A 123 -9.07 -4.20 10.53
CA PRO A 123 -8.37 -2.99 10.06
C PRO A 123 -9.28 -1.77 9.99
N TYR A 124 -8.67 -0.60 10.12
CA TYR A 124 -9.30 0.71 9.93
C TYR A 124 -8.58 1.47 8.81
N ALA A 125 -9.31 2.34 8.11
CA ALA A 125 -8.70 3.23 7.13
C ALA A 125 -7.78 4.24 7.83
N MET A 126 -6.49 4.23 7.49
CA MET A 126 -5.50 5.14 8.07
C MET A 126 -5.43 6.47 7.30
N SER A 127 -5.24 6.40 5.97
CA SER A 127 -5.10 7.57 5.10
C SER A 127 -5.76 7.28 3.77
N CYS A 128 -6.46 8.29 3.23
CA CYS A 128 -7.07 8.24 1.91
C CYS A 128 -6.83 9.60 1.23
N THR A 129 -5.91 9.64 0.28
CA THR A 129 -5.43 10.86 -0.35
C THR A 129 -5.27 10.66 -1.86
N ALA A 130 -5.84 11.53 -2.68
CA ALA A 130 -5.49 11.60 -4.09
C ALA A 130 -4.23 12.44 -4.24
N ILE A 131 -3.31 11.99 -5.10
CA ILE A 131 -2.03 12.63 -5.36
C ILE A 131 -1.92 12.84 -6.86
N GLN A 132 -1.68 14.08 -7.25
CA GLN A 132 -1.41 14.47 -8.64
C GLN A 132 0.00 15.03 -8.72
N VAL A 133 0.89 14.31 -9.39
CA VAL A 133 2.26 14.75 -9.64
C VAL A 133 2.31 15.47 -10.99
N GLY A 134 2.61 16.77 -10.96
CA GLY A 134 2.78 17.58 -12.17
C GLY A 134 4.11 17.33 -12.90
N PRO A 135 4.23 17.79 -14.16
CA PRO A 135 5.47 17.69 -14.93
C PRO A 135 6.66 18.31 -14.21
N GLY A 136 7.81 17.64 -14.24
CA GLY A 136 9.04 18.09 -13.57
C GLY A 136 9.17 17.66 -12.11
N GLY A 137 8.18 16.96 -11.55
CA GLY A 137 8.26 16.37 -10.22
C GLY A 137 9.45 15.42 -10.08
N LYS A 138 10.21 15.57 -9.00
CA LYS A 138 11.35 14.69 -8.69
C LYS A 138 10.87 13.36 -8.12
N ALA A 139 11.62 12.29 -8.39
CA ALA A 139 11.38 10.98 -7.77
C ALA A 139 11.53 11.10 -6.24
N GLN A 140 10.59 10.50 -5.50
CA GLN A 140 10.74 10.35 -4.06
C GLN A 140 11.88 9.36 -3.75
N PRO A 141 12.65 9.58 -2.67
CA PRO A 141 13.62 8.60 -2.19
C PRO A 141 12.94 7.27 -1.89
N LEU A 142 13.68 6.17 -2.02
CA LEU A 142 13.19 4.86 -1.59
C LEU A 142 12.87 4.88 -0.09
N HIS A 143 11.70 4.38 0.29
CA HIS A 143 11.23 4.32 1.66
C HIS A 143 10.27 3.13 1.84
N ARG A 144 9.95 2.82 3.10
CA ARG A 144 8.87 1.90 3.47
C ARG A 144 7.86 2.65 4.31
N ASP A 145 6.60 2.60 3.91
CA ASP A 145 5.51 3.33 4.59
C ASP A 145 5.35 2.97 6.07
N SER A 146 5.83 1.80 6.53
CA SER A 146 5.80 1.39 7.93
C SER A 146 6.50 2.39 8.89
N PHE A 147 7.32 3.32 8.37
CA PHE A 147 7.94 4.38 9.16
C PHE A 147 6.92 5.23 9.92
N VAL A 148 5.71 5.43 9.37
CA VAL A 148 4.65 6.23 10.00
C VAL A 148 4.10 5.57 11.28
N ASN A 149 4.22 4.25 11.37
CA ASN A 149 3.77 3.45 12.51
C ASN A 149 4.91 3.08 13.46
N HIS A 150 6.12 3.64 13.23
CA HIS A 150 7.33 3.35 14.00
C HIS A 150 7.66 1.85 14.09
N ALA A 151 7.27 1.07 13.07
CA ALA A 151 7.48 -0.37 13.04
C ALA A 151 8.85 -0.71 12.45
N ILE A 152 9.69 -1.39 13.24
CA ILE A 152 10.97 -1.95 12.80
C ILE A 152 10.74 -3.43 12.54
N LEU A 153 10.73 -3.81 11.27
CA LEU A 153 10.44 -5.17 10.85
C LEU A 153 11.75 -5.98 10.72
N PRO A 154 11.87 -7.13 11.41
CA PRO A 154 13.01 -8.00 11.25
C PRO A 154 13.03 -8.60 9.84
N GLU A 155 14.23 -9.01 9.42
CA GLU A 155 14.41 -9.81 8.21
C GLU A 155 13.79 -11.20 8.41
N ILE A 156 13.13 -11.69 7.37
CA ILE A 156 12.58 -13.04 7.29
C ILE A 156 12.94 -13.64 5.93
N GLU A 157 13.14 -14.95 5.87
CA GLU A 157 13.49 -15.64 4.61
C GLU A 157 12.30 -15.69 3.65
N GLU A 158 11.13 -16.01 4.19
CA GLU A 158 9.84 -16.09 3.53
C GLU A 158 8.72 -15.80 4.52
N TRP A 159 7.55 -15.43 4.02
CA TRP A 159 6.36 -15.21 4.84
C TRP A 159 5.81 -16.53 5.40
N ASP A 160 5.55 -16.57 6.70
CA ASP A 160 4.89 -17.66 7.39
C ASP A 160 3.65 -17.14 8.14
N ASP A 161 2.48 -17.73 7.89
CA ASP A 161 1.22 -17.24 8.49
C ASP A 161 1.15 -17.41 10.00
N GLU A 162 1.80 -18.43 10.57
CA GLU A 162 1.75 -18.65 12.02
C GLU A 162 2.63 -17.61 12.75
N ARG A 163 3.79 -17.31 12.17
CA ARG A 163 4.77 -16.38 12.73
C ARG A 163 4.46 -14.92 12.44
N ASP A 164 4.06 -14.59 11.21
CA ASP A 164 4.12 -13.21 10.69
C ASP A 164 2.75 -12.50 10.63
N MET A 165 1.66 -13.12 11.07
CA MET A 165 0.31 -12.55 10.95
C MET A 165 0.12 -11.18 11.62
N ASN A 166 0.96 -10.81 12.59
CA ASN A 166 0.94 -9.51 13.26
C ASN A 166 2.13 -8.60 12.87
N ARG A 167 2.83 -8.92 11.78
CA ARG A 167 4.02 -8.21 11.32
C ARG A 167 3.67 -6.89 10.63
N GLU A 168 2.68 -6.90 9.75
CA GLU A 168 2.33 -5.74 8.94
C GLU A 168 1.47 -4.73 9.72
N THR A 169 1.72 -3.45 9.50
CA THR A 169 0.97 -2.36 10.16
C THR A 169 0.00 -1.64 9.23
N ALA A 170 0.15 -1.82 7.92
CA ALA A 170 -0.70 -1.21 6.91
C ALA A 170 -0.63 -2.01 5.60
N ILE A 171 -1.71 -1.95 4.82
CA ILE A 171 -1.75 -2.38 3.42
C ILE A 171 -2.25 -1.18 2.62
N GLY A 172 -1.51 -0.81 1.57
CA GLY A 172 -1.85 0.28 0.67
C GLY A 172 -2.41 -0.25 -0.65
N MET A 173 -3.43 0.44 -1.18
CA MET A 173 -3.86 0.28 -2.57
C MET A 173 -3.69 1.61 -3.30
N MET A 174 -2.83 1.62 -4.31
CA MET A 174 -2.70 2.76 -5.22
C MET A 174 -3.52 2.48 -6.48
N VAL A 175 -4.52 3.33 -6.74
CA VAL A 175 -5.31 3.28 -7.97
C VAL A 175 -4.78 4.33 -8.93
N ALA A 176 -4.45 3.91 -10.15
CA ALA A 176 -3.96 4.80 -11.18
C ALA A 176 -5.08 5.77 -11.62
N GLY A 177 -4.95 7.05 -11.28
CA GLY A 177 -5.88 8.10 -11.72
C GLY A 177 -5.67 8.56 -13.17
N CYS A 178 -4.62 8.09 -13.82
CA CYS A 178 -4.31 8.31 -15.24
C CYS A 178 -3.44 7.16 -15.76
N LYS A 179 -3.10 7.16 -17.06
CA LYS A 179 -2.16 6.18 -17.61
C LYS A 179 -0.78 6.36 -16.96
N VAL A 180 -0.33 5.35 -16.23
CA VAL A 180 0.99 5.31 -15.61
C VAL A 180 2.03 4.78 -16.60
N THR A 181 3.15 5.47 -16.71
CA THR A 181 4.27 5.18 -17.62
C THR A 181 5.60 5.41 -16.88
N LYS A 182 6.71 4.97 -17.47
CA LYS A 182 8.03 5.28 -16.91
C LYS A 182 8.32 6.77 -17.00
N GLU A 183 7.90 7.39 -18.09
CA GLU A 183 8.18 8.78 -18.45
C GLU A 183 7.44 9.78 -17.54
N ASN A 184 6.22 9.45 -17.09
CA ASN A 184 5.45 10.27 -16.16
C ASN A 184 5.64 9.90 -14.68
N GLY A 185 6.65 9.09 -14.37
CA GLY A 185 7.05 8.83 -12.98
C GLY A 185 6.19 7.80 -12.26
N GLY A 186 5.75 6.75 -12.93
CA GLY A 186 5.07 5.63 -12.29
C GLY A 186 5.83 5.08 -11.08
N THR A 187 5.09 4.72 -10.03
CA THR A 187 5.64 4.22 -8.77
C THR A 187 6.60 3.06 -9.03
N GLN A 188 7.79 3.17 -8.47
CA GLN A 188 8.78 2.09 -8.46
C GLN A 188 8.70 1.38 -7.11
N PHE A 189 8.74 0.06 -7.13
CA PHE A 189 8.89 -0.75 -5.92
C PHE A 189 9.87 -1.89 -6.19
N ILE A 190 10.43 -2.46 -5.12
CA ILE A 190 11.39 -3.54 -5.20
C ILE A 190 10.70 -4.82 -4.71
N PRO A 191 10.31 -5.74 -5.60
CA PRO A 191 9.71 -7.01 -5.20
C PRO A 191 10.58 -7.77 -4.20
N GLY A 192 9.96 -8.31 -3.15
CA GLY A 192 10.63 -9.05 -2.08
C GLY A 192 11.31 -8.17 -1.03
N SER A 193 11.37 -6.85 -1.23
CA SER A 193 12.03 -5.96 -0.27
C SER A 193 11.31 -5.87 1.07
N HIS A 194 10.04 -6.29 1.18
CA HIS A 194 9.32 -6.38 2.46
C HIS A 194 9.90 -7.46 3.39
N LEU A 195 10.62 -8.45 2.86
CA LEU A 195 11.28 -9.52 3.62
C LEU A 195 12.60 -9.06 4.25
N TRP A 196 13.23 -8.00 3.74
CA TRP A 196 14.55 -7.55 4.20
C TRP A 196 14.44 -6.73 5.50
N PHE A 197 15.54 -6.65 6.25
CA PHE A 197 15.61 -5.83 7.47
C PHE A 197 15.29 -4.35 7.19
N ALA A 198 14.43 -3.75 8.02
CA ALA A 198 13.90 -2.40 7.81
C ALA A 198 14.92 -1.25 7.92
N SER A 199 16.09 -1.48 8.51
CA SER A 199 17.13 -0.44 8.61
C SER A 199 18.17 -0.49 7.48
N ILE A 200 17.97 -1.33 6.46
CA ILE A 200 18.87 -1.32 5.31
C ILE A 200 18.60 -0.03 4.54
N ALA A 201 19.59 0.88 4.54
CA ALA A 201 19.59 1.99 3.62
C ALA A 201 19.47 1.40 2.21
N LEU A 202 18.37 1.70 1.52
CA LEU A 202 18.16 1.32 0.12
C LEU A 202 19.06 2.24 -0.74
N SER A 203 20.37 2.09 -0.62
CA SER A 203 21.36 2.79 -1.45
C SER A 203 21.77 1.88 -2.60
N HIS A 204 21.19 2.20 -3.75
CA HIS A 204 21.65 1.96 -5.14
C HIS A 204 22.14 0.55 -5.50
#